data_AF-A0A2D3W057-F1
#
_entry.id   AF-A0A2D3W057-F1
#
_cell.length_a   1.000
_cell.length_b   1.000
_cell.length_c   1.000
_cell.angle_alpha   90.00
_cell.angle_beta   90.00
_cell.angle_gamma   90.00
#
_symmetry.space_group_name_H-M   'P 1'
#
loop_
_entity.id
_entity.type
_entity.pdbx_description
1 polymer ?
#
loop_
_entity_poly.entity_id
_entity_poly.type
_entity_poly.pdbx_seq_one_letter_code
_entity_poly.pdbx_strand_id
1 'polypeptide(L)'
;MNYFELICKTYIKKDIAFEQSFEVISKYISYCMTKAGFEEFHKSKGYKYYTFGGFVPVEKEKVYKQGQTYSFTFRCLDEKLADALAKALRENVNNAEMLVIETRKKTLSLFFITELYSATPVIVTLENGRYWSLQESGDIMQLKKQLHDNLEKKYKSFYGESLHVKDNFIQLIEVKNTVPQSIITHKGTQAIRFFGNKFRIVPNEDEVSQKLAFVALACGLGEKNSYGAGFMLGKGMR
;
A
#
# COMPACT_ATOMS: atom_id res chain seq x y z
N MET A 1 4.44 15.15 11.59
CA MET A 1 3.64 14.03 11.06
C MET A 1 4.37 12.73 11.35
N ASN A 2 3.63 11.68 11.72
CA ASN A 2 4.17 10.34 11.91
C ASN A 2 3.38 9.34 11.05
N TYR A 3 4.00 8.22 10.68
CA TYR A 3 3.27 7.02 10.29
C TYR A 3 3.77 5.83 11.10
N PHE A 4 2.95 4.79 11.13
CA PHE A 4 3.21 3.58 11.89
C PHE A 4 3.44 2.42 10.95
N GLU A 5 4.50 1.67 11.18
CA GLU A 5 4.87 0.48 10.41
C GLU A 5 4.78 -0.74 11.31
N LEU A 6 4.01 -1.74 10.88
CA LEU A 6 3.97 -3.07 11.49
C LEU A 6 4.73 -4.03 10.58
N ILE A 7 5.81 -4.60 11.09
CA ILE A 7 6.53 -5.70 10.44
C ILE A 7 5.99 -6.99 11.02
N CYS A 8 5.33 -7.79 10.19
CA CYS A 8 4.56 -8.96 10.59
C CYS A 8 5.26 -10.24 10.13
N LYS A 9 5.88 -10.96 11.07
CA LYS A 9 6.46 -12.28 10.81
C LYS A 9 5.32 -13.29 10.74
N THR A 10 5.24 -14.02 9.63
CA THR A 10 4.09 -14.82 9.25
C THR A 10 4.50 -16.25 8.94
N TYR A 11 3.94 -17.20 9.67
CA TYR A 11 4.02 -18.63 9.38
C TYR A 11 2.93 -19.02 8.37
N ILE A 12 3.31 -19.77 7.34
CA ILE A 12 2.41 -20.23 6.27
C ILE A 12 1.91 -21.63 6.61
N LYS A 13 0.59 -21.78 6.73
CA LYS A 13 -0.06 -23.06 7.09
C LYS A 13 -0.44 -23.89 5.87
N LYS A 14 -0.60 -23.25 4.73
CA LYS A 14 -0.91 -23.87 3.44
C LYS A 14 -0.18 -23.12 2.35
N ASP A 15 0.31 -23.83 1.33
CA ASP A 15 0.94 -23.20 0.17
C ASP A 15 0.07 -22.07 -0.40
N ILE A 16 0.67 -20.91 -0.63
CA ILE A 16 0.01 -19.72 -1.18
C ILE A 16 0.74 -19.32 -2.46
N ALA A 17 0.02 -19.35 -3.59
CA ALA A 17 0.56 -18.84 -4.85
C ALA A 17 0.81 -17.32 -4.76
N PHE A 18 1.86 -16.84 -5.40
CA PHE A 18 2.23 -15.42 -5.42
C PHE A 18 1.06 -14.53 -5.85
N GLU A 19 0.34 -14.93 -6.90
CA GLU A 19 -0.81 -14.20 -7.45
C GLU A 19 -1.98 -14.07 -6.44
N GLN A 20 -2.10 -15.02 -5.49
CA GLN A 20 -3.13 -15.03 -4.45
C GLN A 20 -2.67 -14.33 -3.15
N SER A 21 -1.37 -14.15 -2.96
CA SER A 21 -0.82 -13.68 -1.68
C SER A 21 -1.37 -12.33 -1.21
N PHE A 22 -1.57 -11.38 -2.12
CA PHE A 22 -2.17 -10.08 -1.77
C PHE A 22 -3.59 -10.20 -1.26
N GLU A 23 -4.39 -11.10 -1.86
CA GLU A 23 -5.75 -11.35 -1.41
C GLU A 23 -5.77 -12.02 -0.04
N VAL A 24 -4.90 -13.02 0.18
CA VAL A 24 -4.77 -13.70 1.48
C VAL A 24 -4.42 -12.69 2.58
N ILE A 25 -3.39 -11.85 2.35
CA ILE A 25 -3.00 -10.80 3.31
C ILE A 25 -4.14 -9.80 3.51
N SER A 26 -4.79 -9.34 2.43
CA SER A 26 -5.90 -8.39 2.50
C SER A 26 -7.06 -8.92 3.35
N LYS A 27 -7.46 -10.18 3.14
CA LYS A 27 -8.53 -10.83 3.91
C LYS A 27 -8.14 -11.03 5.36
N TYR A 28 -6.88 -11.42 5.61
CA TYR A 28 -6.35 -11.57 6.96
C TYR A 28 -6.42 -10.25 7.74
N ILE A 29 -5.93 -9.16 7.15
CA ILE A 29 -5.99 -7.81 7.74
C ILE A 29 -7.44 -7.37 7.97
N SER A 30 -8.31 -7.56 6.96
CA SER A 30 -9.73 -7.16 7.05
C SER A 30 -10.45 -7.87 8.20
N TYR A 31 -10.22 -9.19 8.36
CA TYR A 31 -10.75 -9.94 9.49
C TYR A 31 -10.27 -9.38 10.84
N CYS A 32 -8.96 -9.08 10.93
CA CYS A 32 -8.37 -8.54 12.16
C CYS A 32 -8.88 -7.14 12.48
N MET A 33 -9.10 -6.28 11.49
CA MET A 33 -9.73 -4.96 11.67
C MET A 33 -11.13 -5.08 12.26
N THR A 34 -11.95 -6.00 11.73
CA THR A 34 -13.30 -6.24 12.27
C THR A 34 -13.24 -6.71 13.72
N LYS A 35 -12.33 -7.64 14.06
CA LYS A 35 -12.16 -8.11 15.44
C LYS A 35 -11.62 -7.03 16.39
N ALA A 36 -10.86 -6.08 15.86
CA ALA A 36 -10.32 -4.96 16.61
C ALA A 36 -11.30 -3.78 16.78
N GLY A 37 -12.55 -3.88 16.31
CA GLY A 37 -13.55 -2.82 16.42
C GLY A 37 -13.50 -1.77 15.31
N PHE A 38 -12.77 -2.02 14.22
CA PHE A 38 -12.66 -1.13 13.06
C PHE A 38 -13.57 -1.57 11.90
N GLU A 39 -14.68 -2.23 12.20
CA GLU A 39 -15.59 -2.76 11.17
C GLU A 39 -16.22 -1.64 10.31
N GLU A 40 -16.71 -0.58 10.93
CA GLU A 40 -17.28 0.57 10.22
C GLU A 40 -16.21 1.25 9.35
N PHE A 41 -15.01 1.41 9.89
CA PHE A 41 -13.87 1.94 9.15
C PHE A 41 -13.51 1.04 7.95
N HIS A 42 -13.58 -0.28 8.09
CA HIS A 42 -13.34 -1.21 6.99
C HIS A 42 -14.45 -1.12 5.91
N LYS A 43 -15.71 -0.97 6.32
CA LYS A 43 -16.87 -0.89 5.41
C LYS A 43 -17.09 0.47 4.75
N SER A 44 -16.52 1.55 5.31
CA SER A 44 -16.72 2.91 4.80
C SER A 44 -16.25 3.07 3.35
N LYS A 45 -16.88 3.97 2.59
CA LYS A 45 -16.34 4.35 1.27
C LYS A 45 -15.22 5.38 1.46
N GLY A 46 -14.22 5.37 0.58
CA GLY A 46 -13.14 6.35 0.58
C GLY A 46 -11.77 5.80 0.97
N TYR A 47 -10.88 6.69 1.40
CA TYR A 47 -9.50 6.34 1.74
C TYR A 47 -9.44 5.60 3.09
N LYS A 48 -8.67 4.52 3.10
CA LYS A 48 -8.42 3.73 4.32
C LYS A 48 -7.14 4.12 5.06
N TYR A 49 -6.37 5.08 4.52
CA TYR A 49 -5.15 5.61 5.15
C TYR A 49 -4.14 4.54 5.59
N TYR A 50 -4.15 3.37 4.93
CA TYR A 50 -3.22 2.28 5.14
C TYR A 50 -2.83 1.61 3.81
N THR A 51 -1.69 0.95 3.80
CA THR A 51 -1.23 0.07 2.73
C THR A 51 -0.46 -1.12 3.30
N PHE A 52 -0.21 -2.14 2.50
CA PHE A 52 0.67 -3.24 2.87
C PHE A 52 1.45 -3.77 1.68
N GLY A 53 2.62 -4.34 1.94
CA GLY A 53 3.46 -5.03 0.96
C GLY A 53 3.15 -6.52 0.89
N GLY A 54 3.62 -7.19 -0.16
CA GLY A 54 3.56 -8.65 -0.25
C GLY A 54 4.51 -9.34 0.74
N PHE A 55 4.48 -10.68 0.74
CA PHE A 55 5.45 -11.46 1.51
C PHE A 55 6.88 -11.30 0.97
N VAL A 56 7.83 -11.31 1.90
CA VAL A 56 9.27 -11.19 1.65
C VAL A 56 9.99 -12.31 2.43
N PRO A 57 11.00 -12.97 1.83
CA PRO A 57 11.45 -12.84 0.43
C PRO A 57 10.41 -13.37 -0.56
N VAL A 58 10.44 -12.85 -1.80
CA VAL A 58 9.61 -13.39 -2.89
C VAL A 58 10.26 -14.68 -3.40
N GLU A 59 9.50 -15.77 -3.39
CA GLU A 59 9.97 -17.09 -3.82
C GLU A 59 10.18 -17.15 -5.34
N LYS A 60 11.28 -17.78 -5.77
CA LYS A 60 11.58 -17.97 -7.21
C LYS A 60 10.49 -18.78 -7.92
N GLU A 61 9.97 -19.80 -7.23
CA GLU A 61 8.87 -20.65 -7.70
C GLU A 61 7.51 -19.95 -7.65
N LYS A 62 7.45 -18.72 -7.14
CA LYS A 62 6.21 -17.94 -6.97
C LYS A 62 5.15 -18.66 -6.12
N VAL A 63 5.58 -19.49 -5.18
CA VAL A 63 4.73 -20.15 -4.17
C VAL A 63 5.38 -19.99 -2.81
N TYR A 64 4.68 -19.37 -1.88
CA TYR A 64 5.07 -19.31 -0.48
C TYR A 64 4.70 -20.63 0.18
N LYS A 65 5.70 -21.32 0.74
CA LYS A 65 5.60 -22.73 1.12
C LYS A 65 5.02 -22.91 2.52
N GLN A 66 4.16 -23.90 2.69
CA GLN A 66 3.69 -24.39 3.98
C GLN A 66 4.88 -24.76 4.87
N GLY A 67 4.75 -24.47 6.17
CA GLY A 67 5.81 -24.73 7.15
C GLY A 67 6.86 -23.63 7.23
N GLN A 68 6.93 -22.74 6.24
CA GLN A 68 7.93 -21.67 6.19
C GLN A 68 7.41 -20.37 6.79
N THR A 69 8.35 -19.49 7.12
CA THR A 69 8.07 -18.16 7.66
C THR A 69 8.51 -17.08 6.68
N TYR A 70 7.63 -16.12 6.45
CA TYR A 70 7.88 -14.92 5.66
C TYR A 70 7.58 -13.67 6.48
N SER A 71 7.79 -12.49 5.91
CA SER A 71 7.34 -11.24 6.51
C SER A 71 6.54 -10.42 5.50
N PHE A 72 5.50 -9.74 5.97
CA PHE A 72 4.89 -8.64 5.22
C PHE A 72 4.91 -7.38 6.08
N THR A 73 4.79 -6.23 5.44
CA THR A 73 4.79 -4.93 6.12
C THR A 73 3.44 -4.26 5.92
N PHE A 74 2.86 -3.76 7.00
CA PHE A 74 1.67 -2.92 6.99
C PHE A 74 2.05 -1.51 7.44
N ARG A 75 1.47 -0.48 6.82
CA ARG A 75 1.66 0.91 7.23
C ARG A 75 0.34 1.65 7.27
N CYS A 76 0.21 2.57 8.22
CA CYS A 76 -0.93 3.47 8.31
C CYS A 76 -0.56 4.81 8.96
N LEU A 77 -1.42 5.80 8.76
CA LEU A 77 -1.31 7.11 9.43
C LEU A 77 -1.92 7.12 10.83
N ASP A 78 -2.89 6.24 11.11
CA ASP A 78 -3.61 6.18 12.38
C ASP A 78 -2.89 5.26 13.39
N GLU A 79 -2.48 5.83 14.53
CA GLU A 79 -1.81 5.10 15.60
C GLU A 79 -2.72 4.06 16.27
N LYS A 80 -3.98 4.43 16.52
CA LYS A 80 -4.94 3.55 17.19
C LYS A 80 -5.20 2.32 16.34
N LEU A 81 -5.27 2.51 15.01
CA LEU A 81 -5.36 1.39 14.06
C LEU A 81 -4.11 0.50 14.13
N ALA A 82 -2.92 1.09 14.15
CA ALA A 82 -1.67 0.33 14.23
C ALA A 82 -1.59 -0.51 15.52
N ASP A 83 -1.93 0.07 16.67
CA ASP A 83 -1.88 -0.61 17.96
C ASP A 83 -2.91 -1.74 18.05
N ALA A 84 -4.14 -1.47 17.60
CA ALA A 84 -5.19 -2.47 17.61
C ALA A 84 -4.86 -3.66 16.67
N LEU A 85 -4.32 -3.37 15.48
CA LEU A 85 -3.89 -4.41 14.55
C LEU A 85 -2.67 -5.20 15.03
N ALA A 86 -1.69 -4.55 15.68
CA ALA A 86 -0.51 -5.24 16.19
C ALA A 86 -0.85 -6.37 17.19
N LYS A 87 -1.97 -6.22 17.90
CA LYS A 87 -2.56 -7.26 18.73
C LYS A 87 -3.41 -8.24 17.91
N ALA A 88 -4.42 -7.74 17.20
CA ALA A 88 -5.42 -8.57 16.52
C ALA A 88 -4.82 -9.52 15.47
N LEU A 89 -3.75 -9.10 14.78
CA LEU A 89 -3.05 -9.94 13.80
C LEU A 89 -2.52 -11.23 14.44
N ARG A 90 -1.97 -11.17 15.66
CA ARG A 90 -1.42 -12.35 16.36
C ARG A 90 -2.50 -13.24 16.96
N GLU A 91 -3.67 -12.68 17.25
CA GLU A 91 -4.81 -13.40 17.84
C GLU A 91 -5.62 -14.19 16.81
N ASN A 92 -5.42 -13.94 15.50
CA ASN A 92 -6.07 -14.68 14.42
C ASN A 92 -5.42 -16.06 14.18
N VAL A 93 -5.35 -16.87 15.25
CA VAL A 93 -4.73 -18.19 15.28
C VAL A 93 -5.50 -19.24 14.47
N ASN A 94 -6.80 -19.01 14.23
CA ASN A 94 -7.69 -19.95 13.55
C ASN A 94 -7.75 -19.77 12.02
N ASN A 95 -7.05 -18.78 11.46
CA ASN A 95 -6.96 -18.65 10.01
C ASN A 95 -6.31 -19.90 9.39
N ALA A 96 -6.87 -20.40 8.29
CA ALA A 96 -6.46 -21.66 7.68
C ALA A 96 -5.18 -21.56 6.83
N GLU A 97 -4.85 -20.36 6.33
CA GLU A 97 -3.78 -20.16 5.34
C GLU A 97 -2.47 -19.70 5.98
N MET A 98 -2.55 -18.87 7.03
CA MET A 98 -1.38 -18.26 7.67
C MET A 98 -1.62 -17.90 9.14
N LEU A 99 -0.53 -17.60 9.85
CA LEU A 99 -0.53 -17.06 11.20
C LEU A 99 0.56 -16.01 11.35
N VAL A 100 0.19 -14.80 11.78
CA VAL A 100 1.18 -13.81 12.23
C VAL A 100 1.67 -14.22 13.62
N ILE A 101 2.94 -14.60 13.72
CA ILE A 101 3.56 -15.06 14.98
C ILE A 101 4.23 -13.93 15.76
N GLU A 102 4.62 -12.86 15.06
CA GLU A 102 5.27 -11.70 15.66
C GLU A 102 4.82 -10.44 14.93
N THR A 103 4.69 -9.34 15.67
CA THR A 103 4.45 -8.01 15.09
C THR A 103 5.33 -7.01 15.79
N ARG A 104 6.18 -6.33 15.01
CA ARG A 104 7.03 -5.23 15.50
C ARG A 104 6.50 -3.90 14.99
N LYS A 105 6.01 -3.05 15.89
CA LYS A 105 5.61 -1.67 15.58
C LYS A 105 6.84 -0.76 15.53
N LYS A 106 6.89 0.12 14.54
CA LYS A 106 7.81 1.26 14.46
C LYS A 106 7.00 2.53 14.23
N THR A 107 7.45 3.61 14.83
CA THR A 107 6.94 4.97 14.56
C THR A 107 7.99 5.68 13.72
N LEU A 108 7.58 6.21 12.57
CA LEU A 108 8.46 6.96 11.69
C LEU A 108 7.94 8.39 11.63
N SER A 109 8.77 9.33 12.05
CA SER A 109 8.51 10.76 11.90
C SER A 109 8.91 11.24 10.51
N LEU A 110 8.32 12.35 10.08
CA LEU A 110 8.68 13.01 8.82
C LEU A 110 10.20 13.19 8.72
N PHE A 111 10.76 12.70 7.63
CA PHE A 111 12.18 12.83 7.28
C PHE A 111 12.28 13.27 5.82
N PHE A 112 13.45 13.76 5.41
CA PHE A 112 13.65 14.22 4.04
C PHE A 112 13.72 13.04 3.07
N ILE A 113 12.77 12.95 2.15
CA ILE A 113 12.62 11.88 1.18
C ILE A 113 13.24 12.35 -0.14
N THR A 114 14.35 11.73 -0.50
CA THR A 114 15.02 11.99 -1.78
C THR A 114 14.37 11.20 -2.91
N GLU A 115 13.90 9.99 -2.63
CA GLU A 115 13.35 9.10 -3.64
C GLU A 115 12.28 8.17 -3.07
N LEU A 116 11.29 7.86 -3.91
CA LEU A 116 10.27 6.86 -3.68
C LEU A 116 10.36 5.77 -4.75
N TYR A 117 10.26 4.51 -4.34
CA TYR A 117 10.23 3.34 -5.22
C TYR A 117 9.01 2.49 -4.89
N SER A 118 8.19 2.15 -5.89
CA SER A 118 7.05 1.28 -5.67
C SER A 118 7.49 -0.19 -5.54
N ALA A 119 7.26 -0.80 -4.38
CA ALA A 119 7.47 -2.24 -4.19
C ALA A 119 6.36 -3.06 -4.85
N THR A 120 5.12 -2.55 -4.82
CA THR A 120 3.94 -3.15 -5.45
C THR A 120 3.39 -2.21 -6.53
N PRO A 121 2.64 -2.71 -7.53
CA PRO A 121 2.15 -1.86 -8.61
C PRO A 121 1.29 -0.71 -8.09
N VAL A 122 1.51 0.48 -8.65
CA VAL A 122 0.70 1.68 -8.42
C VAL A 122 -0.41 1.69 -9.46
N ILE A 123 -1.65 1.71 -8.98
CA ILE A 123 -2.86 1.68 -9.80
C ILE A 123 -3.41 3.10 -9.91
N VAL A 124 -3.74 3.51 -11.13
CA VAL A 124 -4.39 4.78 -11.45
C VAL A 124 -5.50 4.47 -12.46
N THR A 125 -6.74 4.78 -12.11
CA THR A 125 -7.92 4.52 -12.94
C THR A 125 -8.21 5.74 -13.81
N LEU A 126 -8.31 5.54 -15.12
CA LEU A 126 -8.68 6.56 -16.09
C LEU A 126 -10.20 6.80 -16.10
N GLU A 127 -10.64 7.91 -16.68
CA GLU A 127 -12.06 8.27 -16.78
C GLU A 127 -12.89 7.21 -17.52
N ASN A 128 -12.30 6.51 -18.48
CA ASN A 128 -12.94 5.41 -19.22
C ASN A 128 -13.04 4.10 -18.42
N GLY A 129 -12.63 4.10 -17.14
CA GLY A 129 -12.66 2.94 -16.25
C GLY A 129 -11.51 1.94 -16.44
N ARG A 130 -10.62 2.16 -17.41
CA ARG A 130 -9.39 1.37 -17.59
C ARG A 130 -8.27 1.91 -16.70
N TYR A 131 -7.12 1.22 -16.68
CA TYR A 131 -5.98 1.62 -15.86
C TYR A 131 -4.90 2.29 -16.70
N TRP A 132 -4.26 3.31 -16.13
CA TRP A 132 -3.15 3.99 -16.77
C TRP A 132 -2.00 3.01 -17.05
N SER A 133 -1.52 3.02 -18.29
CA SER A 133 -0.29 2.36 -18.72
C SER A 133 0.33 3.15 -19.86
N LEU A 134 1.57 2.83 -20.22
CA LEU A 134 2.23 3.42 -21.39
C LEU A 134 1.45 3.15 -22.68
N GLN A 135 0.80 1.99 -22.79
CA GLN A 135 0.03 1.60 -23.96
C GLN A 135 -1.38 2.22 -23.98
N GLU A 136 -2.04 2.29 -22.82
CA GLU A 136 -3.44 2.75 -22.72
C GLU A 136 -3.56 4.28 -22.77
N SER A 137 -2.63 5.00 -22.12
CA SER A 137 -2.64 6.47 -22.09
C SER A 137 -1.29 7.04 -22.49
N GLY A 138 -0.21 6.63 -21.83
CA GLY A 138 1.14 7.18 -22.06
C GLY A 138 1.33 8.63 -21.61
N ASP A 139 0.27 9.33 -21.20
CA ASP A 139 0.33 10.71 -20.74
C ASP A 139 0.91 10.79 -19.31
N ILE A 140 2.17 11.20 -19.23
CA ILE A 140 2.91 11.37 -17.97
C ILE A 140 2.39 12.56 -17.16
N MET A 141 1.92 13.63 -17.80
CA MET A 141 1.41 14.80 -17.09
C MET A 141 0.07 14.49 -16.43
N GLN A 142 -0.80 13.78 -17.13
CA GLN A 142 -2.05 13.25 -16.56
C GLN A 142 -1.76 12.31 -15.38
N LEU A 143 -0.78 11.41 -15.52
CA LEU A 143 -0.36 10.52 -14.43
C LEU A 143 0.10 11.31 -13.20
N LYS A 144 1.05 12.24 -13.39
CA LYS A 144 1.58 13.08 -12.31
C LYS A 144 0.46 13.82 -11.59
N LYS A 145 -0.48 14.40 -12.34
CA LYS A 145 -1.63 15.11 -11.77
C LYS A 145 -2.51 14.18 -10.93
N GLN A 146 -2.91 13.03 -11.46
CA GLN A 146 -3.77 12.08 -10.72
C GLN A 146 -3.11 11.56 -9.44
N LEU A 147 -1.81 11.27 -9.50
CA LEU A 147 -1.03 10.84 -8.32
C LEU A 147 -0.97 11.94 -7.27
N HIS A 148 -0.74 13.19 -7.68
CA HIS A 148 -0.73 14.34 -6.79
C HIS A 148 -2.10 14.56 -6.13
N ASP A 149 -3.16 14.66 -6.95
CA ASP A 149 -4.53 14.89 -6.48
C ASP A 149 -4.96 13.79 -5.50
N ASN A 150 -4.56 12.53 -5.74
CA ASN A 150 -4.84 11.41 -4.85
C ASN A 150 -4.21 11.60 -3.45
N LEU A 151 -2.95 12.01 -3.39
CA LEU A 151 -2.24 12.24 -2.13
C LEU A 151 -2.76 13.48 -1.40
N GLU A 152 -3.05 14.55 -2.12
CA GLU A 152 -3.63 15.77 -1.54
C GLU A 152 -5.00 15.47 -0.91
N LYS A 153 -5.87 14.74 -1.62
CA LYS A 153 -7.16 14.30 -1.08
C LYS A 153 -7.01 13.40 0.15
N LYS A 154 -6.04 12.47 0.14
CA LYS A 154 -5.72 11.65 1.32
C LYS A 154 -5.27 12.50 2.50
N TYR A 155 -4.35 13.44 2.26
CA TYR A 155 -3.84 14.36 3.27
C TYR A 155 -4.98 15.17 3.88
N LYS A 156 -5.75 15.89 3.05
CA LYS A 156 -6.86 16.72 3.49
C LYS A 156 -7.92 15.94 4.27
N SER A 157 -8.25 14.75 3.78
CA SER A 157 -9.26 13.88 4.40
C SER A 157 -8.80 13.30 5.74
N PHE A 158 -7.50 13.13 5.96
CA PHE A 158 -6.96 12.60 7.22
C PHE A 158 -6.64 13.71 8.24
N TYR A 159 -5.96 14.77 7.81
CA TYR A 159 -5.49 15.85 8.69
C TYR A 159 -6.50 16.99 8.87
N GLY A 160 -7.55 17.05 8.04
CA GLY A 160 -8.58 18.09 8.11
C GLY A 160 -8.15 19.45 7.56
N GLU A 161 -6.93 19.58 7.04
CA GLU A 161 -6.39 20.83 6.48
C GLU A 161 -5.98 20.64 5.02
N SER A 162 -6.09 21.70 4.20
CA SER A 162 -5.64 21.67 2.81
C SER A 162 -4.19 22.17 2.72
N LEU A 163 -3.41 21.58 1.84
CA LEU A 163 -2.05 22.06 1.57
C LEU A 163 -2.11 23.20 0.56
N HIS A 164 -1.30 24.24 0.74
CA HIS A 164 -1.13 25.29 -0.27
C HIS A 164 -0.20 24.80 -1.38
N VAL A 165 -0.76 23.99 -2.29
CA VAL A 165 -0.03 23.42 -3.43
C VAL A 165 0.22 24.50 -4.48
N LYS A 166 1.50 24.72 -4.81
CA LYS A 166 1.90 25.56 -5.96
C LYS A 166 2.11 24.72 -7.22
N ASP A 167 2.81 23.60 -7.06
CA ASP A 167 3.23 22.73 -8.15
C ASP A 167 2.99 21.26 -7.82
N ASN A 168 3.05 20.41 -8.85
CA ASN A 168 2.99 18.97 -8.66
C ASN A 168 4.15 18.48 -7.81
N PHE A 169 3.86 17.63 -6.81
CA PHE A 169 4.87 17.11 -5.88
C PHE A 169 6.02 16.33 -6.53
N ILE A 170 5.80 15.82 -7.74
CA ILE A 170 6.75 14.99 -8.48
C ILE A 170 7.65 15.88 -9.32
N GLN A 171 8.94 15.92 -8.97
CA GLN A 171 9.98 16.49 -9.82
C GLN A 171 10.24 15.57 -11.02
N LEU A 172 10.53 14.29 -10.75
CA LEU A 172 10.84 13.26 -11.75
C LEU A 172 10.01 12.00 -11.49
N ILE A 173 9.53 11.36 -12.56
CA ILE A 173 8.92 10.03 -12.52
C ILE A 173 9.50 9.15 -13.63
N GLU A 174 9.85 7.92 -13.27
CA GLU A 174 10.29 6.89 -14.21
C GLU A 174 9.39 5.66 -14.09
N VAL A 175 8.92 5.13 -15.21
CA VAL A 175 8.26 3.82 -15.28
C VAL A 175 9.34 2.74 -15.26
N LYS A 176 9.25 1.77 -14.33
CA LYS A 176 10.29 0.75 -14.10
C LYS A 176 9.97 -0.62 -14.71
N ASN A 177 8.77 -0.79 -15.25
CA ASN A 177 8.31 -2.04 -15.86
C ASN A 177 7.84 -1.78 -17.29
N THR A 178 8.12 -2.73 -18.19
CA THR A 178 7.66 -2.70 -19.58
C THR A 178 6.19 -3.10 -19.71
N VAL A 179 5.76 -4.09 -18.91
CA VAL A 179 4.39 -4.61 -18.90
C VAL A 179 3.76 -4.35 -17.53
N PRO A 180 2.53 -3.81 -17.46
CA PRO A 180 1.81 -3.61 -16.19
C PRO A 180 1.75 -4.89 -15.35
N GLN A 181 1.87 -4.74 -14.04
CA GLN A 181 1.69 -5.83 -13.08
C GLN A 181 0.26 -5.83 -12.55
N SER A 182 -0.21 -7.01 -12.15
CA SER A 182 -1.57 -7.18 -11.64
C SER A 182 -1.64 -7.50 -10.16
N ILE A 183 -2.66 -6.94 -9.50
CA ILE A 183 -3.18 -7.42 -8.21
C ILE A 183 -4.56 -8.02 -8.48
N ILE A 184 -4.82 -9.19 -7.91
CA ILE A 184 -6.07 -9.92 -8.09
C ILE A 184 -6.75 -10.12 -6.75
N THR A 185 -8.06 -9.94 -6.76
CA THR A 185 -8.93 -10.26 -5.63
C THR A 185 -10.20 -10.90 -6.16
N HIS A 186 -10.88 -11.71 -5.33
CA HIS A 186 -12.14 -12.33 -5.70
C HIS A 186 -13.30 -11.69 -4.95
N LYS A 187 -14.43 -11.48 -5.66
CA LYS A 187 -15.72 -11.12 -5.07
C LYS A 187 -16.70 -12.25 -5.39
N GLY A 188 -16.94 -13.14 -4.42
CA GLY A 188 -17.60 -14.42 -4.69
C GLY A 188 -16.73 -15.26 -5.62
N THR A 189 -17.31 -15.73 -6.74
CA THR A 189 -16.60 -16.51 -7.77
C THR A 189 -15.91 -15.65 -8.83
N GLN A 190 -16.16 -14.33 -8.84
CA GLN A 190 -15.61 -13.43 -9.86
C GLN A 190 -14.24 -12.90 -9.47
N ALA A 191 -13.23 -13.14 -10.33
CA ALA A 191 -11.92 -12.52 -10.21
C ALA A 191 -11.95 -11.08 -10.72
N ILE A 192 -11.41 -10.16 -9.93
CA ILE A 192 -11.21 -8.75 -10.27
C ILE A 192 -9.71 -8.52 -10.37
N ARG A 193 -9.25 -8.09 -11.55
CA ARG A 193 -7.84 -7.80 -11.83
C ARG A 193 -7.63 -6.30 -11.93
N PHE A 194 -6.74 -5.78 -11.09
CA PHE A 194 -6.26 -4.40 -11.18
C PHE A 194 -4.91 -4.38 -11.88
N PHE A 195 -4.70 -3.41 -12.78
CA PHE A 195 -3.43 -3.23 -13.47
C PHE A 195 -2.73 -1.96 -12.98
N GLY A 196 -1.43 -2.06 -12.78
CA GLY A 196 -0.62 -0.92 -12.36
C GLY A 196 0.82 -1.04 -12.81
N ASN A 197 1.55 0.06 -12.67
CA ASN A 197 2.95 0.14 -13.05
C ASN A 197 3.83 0.36 -11.83
N LYS A 198 5.12 0.06 -11.99
CA LYS A 198 6.14 0.37 -11.01
C LYS A 198 6.80 1.69 -11.36
N PHE A 199 7.01 2.53 -10.35
CA PHE A 199 7.60 3.84 -10.51
C PHE A 199 8.81 4.03 -9.59
N ARG A 200 9.79 4.78 -10.09
CA ARG A 200 10.73 5.57 -9.29
C ARG A 200 10.28 7.02 -9.36
N ILE A 201 10.19 7.70 -8.23
CA ILE A 201 9.75 9.09 -8.13
C ILE A 201 10.78 9.87 -7.32
N VAL A 202 11.14 11.05 -7.80
CA VAL A 202 11.85 12.08 -7.04
C VAL A 202 10.84 13.16 -6.71
N PRO A 203 10.47 13.36 -5.43
CA PRO A 203 9.60 14.47 -5.04
C PRO A 203 10.39 15.79 -5.06
N ASN A 204 9.70 16.92 -5.19
CA ASN A 204 10.36 18.21 -4.94
C ASN A 204 10.76 18.33 -3.46
N GLU A 205 11.69 19.23 -3.19
CA GLU A 205 12.28 19.42 -1.86
C GLU A 205 11.42 20.31 -0.94
N ASP A 206 10.42 21.01 -1.47
CA ASP A 206 9.56 21.88 -0.70
C ASP A 206 8.70 21.12 0.33
N GLU A 207 8.28 21.82 1.37
CA GLU A 207 7.54 21.24 2.49
C GLU A 207 6.27 20.49 2.06
N VAL A 208 5.51 21.04 1.12
CA VAL A 208 4.24 20.44 0.66
C VAL A 208 4.53 19.13 -0.07
N SER A 209 5.51 19.13 -0.96
CA SER A 209 5.91 17.94 -1.70
C SER A 209 6.45 16.84 -0.79
N GLN A 210 7.22 17.20 0.24
CA GLN A 210 7.73 16.27 1.25
C GLN A 210 6.62 15.67 2.12
N LYS A 211 5.62 16.48 2.52
CA LYS A 211 4.42 15.97 3.21
C LYS A 211 3.65 14.96 2.34
N LEU A 212 3.45 15.25 1.06
CA LEU A 212 2.78 14.35 0.13
C LEU A 212 3.58 13.05 -0.11
N ALA A 213 4.89 13.15 -0.29
CA ALA A 213 5.78 11.99 -0.40
C ALA A 213 5.71 11.10 0.86
N PHE A 214 5.63 11.72 2.04
CA PHE A 214 5.47 11.01 3.30
C PHE A 214 4.11 10.31 3.42
N VAL A 215 3.02 10.94 2.96
CA VAL A 215 1.70 10.28 2.87
C VAL A 215 1.75 9.08 1.92
N ALA A 216 2.49 9.16 0.81
CA ALA A 216 2.67 8.05 -0.12
C ALA A 216 3.40 6.85 0.53
N LEU A 217 4.39 7.10 1.40
CA LEU A 217 5.04 6.04 2.20
C LEU A 217 4.10 5.38 3.20
N ALA A 218 3.24 6.18 3.84
CA ALA A 218 2.39 5.77 4.94
C ALA A 218 1.16 4.97 4.51
N CYS A 219 0.48 5.42 3.45
CA CYS A 219 -0.81 4.83 3.03
C CYS A 219 -0.84 4.44 1.54
N GLY A 220 0.30 4.48 0.87
CA GLY A 220 0.46 4.05 -0.51
C GLY A 220 0.11 5.12 -1.55
N LEU A 221 0.75 5.01 -2.70
CA LEU A 221 0.55 5.87 -3.85
C LEU A 221 -0.61 5.36 -4.74
N GLY A 222 -1.41 6.28 -5.30
CA GLY A 222 -2.51 5.92 -6.20
C GLY A 222 -3.69 5.25 -5.49
N GLU A 223 -4.28 4.25 -6.14
CA GLU A 223 -5.53 3.62 -5.73
C GLU A 223 -5.34 2.17 -5.24
N LYS A 224 -6.42 1.60 -4.68
CA LYS A 224 -6.52 0.20 -4.23
C LYS A 224 -5.47 -0.18 -3.17
N ASN A 225 -5.03 0.77 -2.36
CA ASN A 225 -4.01 0.54 -1.32
C ASN A 225 -4.45 -0.49 -0.26
N SER A 226 -5.76 -0.58 0.00
CA SER A 226 -6.34 -1.61 0.87
C SER A 226 -6.26 -3.04 0.33
N TYR A 227 -5.87 -3.21 -0.95
CA TYR A 227 -5.59 -4.50 -1.60
C TYR A 227 -4.08 -4.72 -1.80
N GLY A 228 -3.23 -3.87 -1.21
CA GLY A 228 -1.76 -3.98 -1.27
C GLY A 228 -1.11 -3.24 -2.43
N ALA A 229 -1.85 -2.41 -3.16
CA ALA A 229 -1.32 -1.60 -4.25
C ALA A 229 -0.57 -0.36 -3.76
N GLY A 230 0.40 0.08 -4.56
CA GLY A 230 1.15 1.31 -4.37
C GLY A 230 1.95 1.39 -3.07
N PHE A 231 2.42 0.25 -2.54
CA PHE A 231 3.31 0.23 -1.38
C PHE A 231 4.67 0.81 -1.76
N MET A 232 5.06 1.93 -1.14
CA MET A 232 6.27 2.67 -1.48
C MET A 232 7.41 2.38 -0.51
N LEU A 233 8.64 2.32 -1.03
CA LEU A 233 9.88 2.35 -0.26
C LEU A 233 10.50 3.73 -0.41
N GLY A 234 11.04 4.27 0.67
CA GLY A 234 11.67 5.59 0.67
C GLY A 234 13.17 5.48 0.87
N LYS A 235 13.94 6.26 0.12
CA LYS A 235 15.33 6.60 0.42
C LYS A 235 15.37 8.05 0.90
N GLY A 236 16.17 8.32 1.92
CA GLY A 236 16.24 9.65 2.52
C GLY A 236 17.24 9.73 3.66
N MET A 237 17.53 10.96 4.08
CA MET A 237 18.33 11.23 5.28
C MET A 237 17.40 11.11 6.49
N ARG A 238 17.75 10.23 7.43
CA ARG A 238 17.01 9.96 8.66
C ARG A 238 17.76 10.52 9.85
#